data_AF-A0A8I1ME98-F1
#
_entry.id   AF-A0A8I1ME98-F1
#
_cell.length_a   1.000
_cell.length_b   1.000
_cell.length_c   1.000
_cell.angle_alpha   90.00
_cell.angle_beta   90.00
_cell.angle_gamma   90.00
#
_symmetry.space_group_name_H-M   'P 1'
#
loop_
_entity.id
_entity.type
_entity.pdbx_description
1 polymer ?
#
loop_
_entity_poly.entity_id
_entity_poly.type
_entity_poly.pdbx_seq_one_letter_code
_entity_poly.pdbx_strand_id
1 'polypeptide(L)' 'MGNNKNGKAKFEFVGTNNNGDITTYHTQSGKKIWKTINGENIPVINPAE' A
#
# COMPACT_ATOMS: atom_id res chain seq x y z
N MET A 1 12.53 1.96 -1.07
CA MET A 1 12.36 0.84 -2.02
C MET A 1 13.32 -0.31 -1.73
N GLY A 2 12.79 -1.49 -1.41
CA GLY A 2 13.60 -2.67 -1.13
C GLY A 2 12.77 -3.96 -1.08
N ASN A 3 13.42 -5.06 -0.69
CA ASN A 3 12.79 -6.38 -0.65
C ASN A 3 12.43 -6.75 0.79
N ASN A 4 11.49 -7.67 0.98
CA ASN A 4 11.30 -8.31 2.28
C ASN A 4 12.43 -9.32 2.56
N LYS A 5 12.48 -9.88 3.78
CA LYS A 5 13.47 -10.90 4.18
C LYS A 5 13.54 -12.14 3.27
N ASN A 6 12.53 -12.34 2.41
CA ASN A 6 12.44 -13.44 1.46
C ASN A 6 12.73 -12.97 0.02
N GLY A 7 13.35 -11.80 -0.17
CA GLY A 7 13.71 -11.26 -1.49
C GLY A 7 12.54 -10.78 -2.34
N LYS A 8 11.31 -10.68 -1.81
CA LYS A 8 10.14 -10.22 -2.58
C LYS A 8 10.03 -8.70 -2.55
N ALA A 9 9.73 -8.09 -3.70
CA ALA A 9 9.57 -6.64 -3.83
C ALA A 9 8.49 -6.08 -2.89
N LYS A 10 8.78 -4.94 -2.26
CA LYS A 10 7.82 -4.12 -1.52
C LYS A 10 7.39 -2.94 -2.40
N PHE A 11 6.13 -2.57 -2.28
CA PHE A 11 5.53 -1.45 -2.99
C PHE A 11 5.25 -0.33 -1.98
N GLU A 12 5.65 0.88 -2.33
CA GLU A 12 5.55 2.06 -1.49
C GLU A 12 4.51 3.00 -2.11
N PHE A 13 3.54 3.42 -1.31
CA PHE A 13 2.48 4.36 -1.67
C PHE A 13 2.70 5.65 -0.89
N VAL A 14 2.66 6.76 -1.62
CA VAL A 14 2.87 8.09 -1.08
C VAL A 14 1.65 8.92 -1.42
N GLY A 15 0.96 9.43 -0.40
CA GLY A 15 -0.09 10.42 -0.56
C GLY A 15 0.51 11.81 -0.41
N THR A 16 0.23 12.69 -1.36
CA THR A 16 0.63 14.10 -1.30
C THR A 16 -0.58 15.01 -1.16
N ASN A 17 -0.41 16.18 -0.55
CA ASN A 17 -1.40 17.25 -0.60
C ASN A 17 -1.31 18.02 -1.95
N ASN A 18 -2.16 19.05 -2.13
CA ASN A 18 -2.19 19.88 -3.34
C ASN A 18 -0.92 20.73 -3.53
N ASN A 19 -0.10 20.90 -2.50
CA ASN A 19 1.16 21.61 -2.56
C ASN A 19 2.34 20.68 -2.91
N GLY A 20 2.09 19.38 -3.06
CA GLY A 20 3.11 18.37 -3.35
C GLY A 20 3.81 17.83 -2.10
N ASP A 21 3.40 18.24 -0.89
CA ASP A 21 3.99 17.72 0.35
C ASP A 21 3.48 16.30 0.62
N ILE A 22 4.38 15.43 1.07
CA ILE A 22 4.02 14.06 1.47
C ILE A 22 3.26 14.09 2.79
N THR A 23 2.01 13.65 2.79
CA THR A 23 1.14 13.59 3.99
C THR A 23 0.96 12.17 4.50
N THR A 24 1.09 11.17 3.63
CA THR A 24 0.95 9.76 4.00
C THR A 24 2.03 8.93 3.32
N TYR A 25 2.63 8.01 4.08
CA TYR A 25 3.56 7.01 3.55
C TYR A 25 3.15 5.62 4.01
N HIS A 26 2.99 4.69 3.06
CA HIS A 26 2.53 3.35 3.35
C HIS A 26 3.23 2.30 2.49
N THR A 27 3.67 1.20 3.07
CA THR A 27 4.33 0.11 2.34
C THR A 27 3.49 -1.15 2.38
N GLN A 28 3.29 -1.81 1.24
CA GLN A 28 2.58 -3.09 1.13
C GLN A 28 3.38 -4.13 0.34
N SER A 29 3.04 -5.40 0.55
CA SER A 29 3.62 -6.50 -0.22
C SER A 29 2.92 -6.67 -1.57
N GLY A 30 3.68 -7.06 -2.61
CA GLY A 30 3.12 -7.32 -3.94
C GLY A 30 2.03 -8.39 -3.96
N LYS A 31 2.14 -9.43 -3.11
CA LYS A 31 1.10 -10.48 -2.99
C LYS A 31 -0.24 -9.89 -2.55
N LYS A 32 -0.23 -8.90 -1.66
CA LYS A 32 -1.45 -8.24 -1.18
C LYS A 32 -2.07 -7.39 -2.28
N ILE A 33 -1.25 -6.63 -3.01
CA ILE A 33 -1.69 -5.84 -4.19
C ILE A 33 -2.26 -6.75 -5.28
N TRP A 34 -1.54 -7.81 -5.66
CA TRP A 34 -1.97 -8.76 -6.68
C TRP A 34 -3.32 -9.38 -6.36
N LYS A 35 -3.57 -9.71 -5.08
CA LYS A 35 -4.89 -10.15 -4.65
C LYS A 35 -5.92 -9.04 -4.84
N THR A 36 -5.68 -7.84 -4.30
CA THR A 36 -6.61 -6.70 -4.39
C THR A 36 -7.07 -6.39 -5.82
N ILE A 37 -6.18 -6.49 -6.82
CA ILE A 37 -6.53 -6.19 -8.22
C ILE A 37 -7.17 -7.36 -8.98
N ASN A 38 -7.03 -8.61 -8.50
CA ASN A 38 -7.45 -9.82 -9.23
C ASN A 38 -8.55 -10.65 -8.52
N GLY A 39 -9.09 -10.24 -7.37
CA GLY A 39 -10.14 -10.99 -6.65
C GLY A 39 -10.08 -10.84 -5.13
N GLU A 40 -11.00 -11.45 -4.38
CA GLU A 40 -11.36 -10.88 -3.07
C GLU A 40 -10.26 -10.89 -1.99
N ASN A 41 -9.82 -9.66 -1.70
CA ASN A 41 -9.05 -9.22 -0.55
C ASN A 41 -9.97 -8.29 0.23
N ILE A 42 -10.59 -8.76 1.33
CA ILE A 42 -11.53 -7.97 2.14
C ILE A 42 -10.89 -7.56 3.48
N PRO A 43 -10.29 -6.36 3.57
CA PRO A 43 -9.99 -5.68 4.82
C PRO A 43 -10.89 -4.44 4.91
N VAL A 44 -12.07 -4.59 5.53
CA VAL A 44 -13.00 -3.47 5.76
C VAL A 44 -12.29 -2.40 6.59
N ILE A 45 -12.09 -1.23 5.99
CA ILE A 45 -11.63 -0.03 6.69
C ILE A 45 -12.84 0.91 6.71
N ASN A 46 -13.49 0.97 7.86
CA ASN A 46 -14.51 1.97 8.11
C ASN A 46 -13.80 3.31 8.41
N PRO A 47 -14.26 4.42 7.83
CA PRO A 47 -13.80 5.73 8.26
C PRO A 47 -14.13 5.93 9.75
N ALA A 48 -13.24 6.55 10.51
CA ALA A 48 -13.59 7.07 11.82
C ALA A 48 -14.56 8.23 11.61
N GLU A 49 -15.67 8.25 12.37
CA GLU A 49 -16.62 9.37 12.42
C GLU A 49 -15.92 10.69 12.79
#